data_AF-A0A4R4D545-F1
#
_entry.id   AF-A0A4R4D545-F1
#
_cell.length_a   1.000
_cell.length_b   1.000
_cell.length_c   1.000
_cell.angle_alpha   90.00
_cell.angle_beta   90.00
_cell.angle_gamma   90.00
#
_symmetry.space_group_name_H-M   'P 1'
#
loop_
_entity.id
_entity.type
_entity.pdbx_description
1 polymer ?
#
loop_
_entity_poly.entity_id
_entity_poly.type
_entity_poly.pdbx_seq_one_letter_code
_entity_poly.pdbx_strand_id
1 'polypeptide(L)'
;MSRRLAGPTSAAPPRPPGRPQRGTPPPAPRARLRRPAEATAAAVPPLPQPDWIGNRLRVSGPAERVAALQAAAAGAGVVPWRHDDGAAEARWLGLLLAAAGPPGATGRAAEARAIAADLRAAWLADQAAAAARVGRARDCPFDLHALLPVPAAVLALGPDDPAARRWLWETWGTPWPLRRVRLLEQRQEGDAAMLVYGFVSADWSPWQALLRLRARWPALRLELRPSYG
;
A
#
# COMPACT_ATOMS: atom_id res chain seq x y z
N MET A 1 42.20 -49.54 -75.05
CA MET A 1 41.24 -48.45 -74.75
C MET A 1 42.02 -47.18 -74.48
N SER A 2 41.55 -46.06 -75.03
CA SER A 2 42.32 -44.85 -75.33
C SER A 2 42.58 -43.91 -74.15
N ARG A 3 43.76 -43.27 -74.22
CA ARG A 3 44.13 -41.87 -73.86
C ARG A 3 43.14 -41.03 -73.05
N ARG A 4 43.68 -40.28 -72.07
CA ARG A 4 43.58 -38.81 -72.02
C ARG A 4 44.68 -38.18 -71.15
N LEU A 5 45.29 -37.15 -71.72
CA LEU A 5 46.20 -36.15 -71.13
C LEU A 5 45.37 -35.00 -70.53
N ALA A 6 45.87 -34.36 -69.47
CA ALA A 6 46.02 -32.90 -69.30
C ALA A 6 46.32 -32.54 -67.82
N GLY A 7 47.34 -31.69 -67.59
CA GLY A 7 47.65 -31.04 -66.30
C GLY A 7 46.67 -29.88 -65.98
N PRO A 8 47.08 -28.77 -65.33
CA PRO A 8 48.31 -28.45 -64.61
C PRO A 8 48.08 -27.93 -63.16
N THR A 9 49.16 -27.91 -62.37
CA THR A 9 49.26 -27.29 -61.03
C THR A 9 49.12 -25.77 -61.14
N SER A 10 48.10 -25.20 -60.49
CA SER A 10 47.87 -23.74 -60.44
C SER A 10 48.25 -23.15 -59.08
N ALA A 11 48.98 -22.04 -59.19
CA ALA A 11 49.59 -21.19 -58.18
C ALA A 11 48.67 -20.72 -57.02
N ALA A 12 49.27 -20.60 -55.83
CA ALA A 12 48.76 -19.79 -54.73
C ALA A 12 49.42 -18.39 -54.76
N PRO A 13 48.66 -17.28 -54.69
CA PRO A 13 49.22 -15.93 -54.73
C PRO A 13 49.80 -15.46 -53.37
N PRO A 14 50.85 -14.60 -53.38
CA PRO A 14 51.40 -13.98 -52.18
C PRO A 14 50.54 -12.85 -51.59
N ARG A 15 50.69 -12.66 -50.27
CA ARG A 15 49.86 -11.85 -49.36
C ARG A 15 49.92 -10.32 -49.65
N PRO A 16 48.82 -9.58 -49.44
CA PRO A 16 48.82 -8.12 -49.48
C PRO A 16 49.38 -7.48 -48.18
N PRO A 17 49.94 -6.25 -48.25
CA PRO A 17 50.58 -5.58 -47.12
C PRO A 17 49.61 -4.98 -46.10
N GLY A 18 50.07 -5.03 -44.84
CA GLY A 18 49.75 -4.22 -43.66
C GLY A 18 48.47 -3.38 -43.62
N ARG A 19 47.48 -3.87 -42.86
CA ARG A 19 46.37 -3.04 -42.37
C ARG A 19 46.82 -2.30 -41.09
N PRO A 20 46.54 -1.00 -40.93
CA PRO A 20 46.93 -0.25 -39.72
C PRO A 20 46.25 -0.81 -38.47
N GLN A 21 47.04 -0.89 -37.39
CA GLN A 21 46.61 -1.38 -36.08
C GLN A 21 45.47 -0.52 -35.54
N ARG A 22 44.30 -1.13 -35.32
CA ARG A 22 43.26 -0.53 -34.49
C ARG A 22 43.77 -0.54 -33.06
N GLY A 23 44.00 0.64 -32.51
CA GLY A 23 44.28 0.82 -31.10
C GLY A 23 43.22 0.08 -30.26
N THR A 24 43.71 -0.64 -29.26
CA THR A 24 42.89 -1.27 -28.23
C THR A 24 42.00 -0.19 -27.60
N PRO A 25 40.67 -0.37 -27.52
CA PRO A 25 39.84 0.57 -26.79
C PRO A 25 40.29 0.56 -25.32
N PRO A 26 40.34 1.73 -24.65
CA PRO A 26 40.69 1.79 -23.23
C PRO A 26 39.69 0.94 -22.42
N PRO A 27 40.13 0.29 -21.33
CA PRO A 27 39.23 -0.49 -20.50
C PRO A 27 38.11 0.43 -19.99
N ALA A 28 36.86 0.00 -20.20
CA ALA A 28 35.68 0.69 -19.70
C ALA A 28 35.89 0.99 -18.20
N PRO A 29 35.59 2.23 -17.74
CA PRO A 29 35.68 2.53 -16.33
C PRO A 29 34.78 1.56 -15.59
N ARG A 30 35.37 0.73 -14.72
CA ARG A 30 34.64 -0.12 -13.78
C ARG A 30 33.64 0.79 -13.09
N ALA A 31 32.36 0.62 -13.46
CA ALA A 31 31.26 1.29 -12.78
C ALA A 31 31.40 0.89 -11.32
N ARG A 32 31.97 1.78 -10.51
CA ARG A 32 31.83 1.70 -9.06
C ARG A 32 30.31 1.71 -8.89
N LEU A 33 29.76 0.55 -8.51
CA LEU A 33 28.39 0.44 -8.07
C LEU A 33 28.25 1.49 -6.97
N ARG A 34 27.72 2.66 -7.36
CA ARG A 34 27.29 3.67 -6.42
C ARG A 34 26.30 2.92 -5.54
N ARG A 35 26.68 2.74 -4.28
CA ARG A 35 25.76 2.47 -3.18
C ARG A 35 24.52 3.33 -3.46
N PRO A 36 23.29 2.76 -3.54
CA PRO A 36 22.14 3.60 -3.76
C PRO A 36 22.08 4.56 -2.58
N ALA A 37 22.43 5.82 -2.85
CA ALA A 37 22.14 6.91 -1.96
C ALA A 37 20.63 6.86 -1.74
N GLU A 38 20.23 6.93 -0.48
CA GLU A 38 18.85 6.97 -0.03
C GLU A 38 18.03 7.85 -0.96
N ALA A 39 17.26 7.21 -1.83
CA ALA A 39 16.20 7.88 -2.53
C ALA A 39 15.17 8.22 -1.46
N THR A 40 15.26 9.41 -0.88
CA THR A 40 14.08 10.12 -0.39
C THR A 40 13.16 10.25 -1.58
N ALA A 41 12.32 9.23 -1.79
CA ALA A 41 11.24 9.27 -2.74
C ALA A 41 10.36 10.45 -2.33
N ALA A 42 10.46 11.55 -3.07
CA ALA A 42 9.50 12.62 -2.98
C ALA A 42 8.12 12.00 -3.19
N ALA A 43 7.31 12.01 -2.13
CA ALA A 43 6.01 11.35 -2.11
C ALA A 43 5.12 11.98 -3.17
N VAL A 44 4.83 11.22 -4.23
CA VAL A 44 3.76 11.57 -5.17
C VAL A 44 2.47 11.63 -4.35
N PRO A 45 1.70 12.74 -4.41
CA PRO A 45 0.45 12.83 -3.66
C PRO A 45 -0.50 11.71 -4.12
N PRO A 46 -1.28 11.12 -3.20
CA PRO A 46 -2.16 10.01 -3.53
C PRO A 46 -3.20 10.41 -4.57
N LEU A 47 -3.45 9.53 -5.55
CA LEU A 47 -4.42 9.76 -6.61
C LEU A 47 -5.85 9.87 -6.01
N PRO A 48 -6.74 10.66 -6.63
CA PRO A 48 -8.11 10.82 -6.14
C PRO A 48 -8.93 9.53 -6.20
N GLN A 49 -8.56 8.58 -7.05
CA GLN A 49 -9.10 7.22 -7.07
C GLN A 49 -7.91 6.25 -7.01
N PRO A 50 -7.66 5.61 -5.85
CA PRO A 50 -6.52 4.74 -5.73
C PRO A 50 -6.77 3.41 -6.43
N ASP A 51 -5.71 2.83 -6.97
CA ASP A 51 -5.73 1.44 -7.42
C ASP A 51 -5.74 0.52 -6.19
N TRP A 52 -6.61 -0.48 -6.21
CA TRP A 52 -6.78 -1.40 -5.09
C TRP A 52 -6.03 -2.69 -5.37
N ILE A 53 -4.86 -2.84 -4.75
CA ILE A 53 -3.94 -3.96 -5.01
C ILE A 53 -4.13 -5.04 -3.96
N GLY A 54 -4.33 -6.28 -4.40
CA GLY A 54 -4.36 -7.44 -3.53
C GLY A 54 -2.97 -7.75 -2.98
N ASN A 55 -2.90 -8.16 -1.72
CA ASN A 55 -1.64 -8.48 -1.06
C ASN A 55 -1.79 -9.75 -0.23
N ARG A 56 -0.70 -10.53 -0.18
CA ARG A 56 -0.56 -11.67 0.71
C ARG A 56 0.67 -11.45 1.61
N LEU A 57 0.44 -11.39 2.92
CA LEU A 57 1.48 -11.25 3.93
C LEU A 57 1.66 -12.57 4.66
N ARG A 58 2.83 -13.19 4.53
CA ARG A 58 3.25 -14.34 5.33
C ARG A 58 4.04 -13.86 6.54
N VAL A 59 3.67 -14.33 7.72
CA VAL A 59 4.41 -14.15 8.96
C VAL A 59 4.83 -15.53 9.46
N SER A 60 6.11 -15.71 9.77
CA SER A 60 6.61 -16.97 10.35
C SER A 60 7.68 -16.72 11.39
N GLY A 61 7.78 -17.60 12.39
CA GLY A 61 8.78 -17.52 13.45
C GLY A 61 8.39 -18.41 14.64
N PRO A 62 8.96 -18.15 15.83
CA PRO A 62 8.60 -18.85 17.05
C PRO A 62 7.09 -18.72 17.35
N ALA A 63 6.45 -19.81 17.77
CA ALA A 63 5.01 -19.90 17.93
C ALA A 63 4.47 -18.84 18.91
N GLU A 64 5.15 -18.66 20.04
CA GLU A 64 4.84 -17.63 21.04
C GLU A 64 4.86 -16.22 20.42
N ARG A 65 5.87 -15.91 19.62
CA ARG A 65 6.04 -14.58 19.00
C ARG A 65 5.01 -14.33 17.91
N VAL A 66 4.66 -15.36 17.13
CA VAL A 66 3.59 -15.29 16.13
C VAL A 66 2.24 -15.06 16.81
N ALA A 67 1.93 -15.78 17.88
CA ALA A 67 0.71 -15.59 18.66
C ALA A 67 0.63 -14.20 19.29
N ALA A 68 1.75 -13.68 19.82
CA ALA A 68 1.83 -12.34 20.38
C ALA A 68 1.59 -11.25 19.30
N LEU A 69 2.15 -11.41 18.09
CA LEU A 69 1.84 -10.52 16.98
C LEU A 69 0.36 -10.62 16.60
N GLN A 70 -0.19 -11.84 16.48
CA GLN A 70 -1.59 -12.05 16.11
C GLN A 70 -2.54 -11.35 17.10
N ALA A 71 -2.29 -11.47 18.40
CA ALA A 71 -3.05 -10.80 19.44
C ALA A 71 -2.93 -9.27 19.36
N ALA A 72 -1.73 -8.75 19.09
CA ALA A 72 -1.49 -7.32 18.91
C ALA A 72 -2.11 -6.75 17.61
N ALA A 73 -2.15 -7.57 16.56
CA ALA A 73 -2.69 -7.20 15.26
C ALA A 73 -4.21 -7.29 15.18
N ALA A 74 -4.84 -8.10 16.03
CA ALA A 74 -6.27 -8.22 16.08
C ALA A 74 -6.90 -6.89 16.55
N GLY A 75 -7.78 -6.30 15.75
CA GLY A 75 -8.36 -4.99 16.03
C GLY A 75 -9.76 -4.81 15.46
N ALA A 76 -10.24 -3.57 15.52
CA ALA A 76 -11.58 -3.23 15.05
C ALA A 76 -11.68 -3.18 13.51
N GLY A 77 -10.53 -3.05 12.82
CA GLY A 77 -10.48 -2.92 11.36
C GLY A 77 -10.98 -1.56 10.85
N VAL A 78 -11.15 -0.60 11.75
CA VAL A 78 -11.61 0.75 11.47
C VAL A 78 -10.64 1.74 12.11
N VAL A 79 -10.41 2.85 11.41
CA VAL A 79 -9.68 3.99 11.96
C VAL A 79 -10.71 4.96 12.51
N PRO A 80 -10.64 5.34 13.80
CA PRO A 80 -11.65 6.18 14.44
C PRO A 80 -11.41 7.66 14.13
N TRP A 81 -11.54 8.03 12.85
CA TRP A 81 -11.40 9.42 12.41
C TRP A 81 -12.36 10.31 13.18
N ARG A 82 -11.93 11.53 13.50
CA ARG A 82 -12.82 12.58 13.97
C ARG A 82 -13.15 13.44 12.77
N HIS A 83 -14.43 13.66 12.52
CA HIS A 83 -14.90 14.53 11.46
C HIS A 83 -15.35 15.86 12.06
N ASP A 84 -15.30 16.94 11.27
CA ASP A 84 -15.96 18.19 11.62
C ASP A 84 -17.47 18.04 11.39
N ASP A 85 -18.21 17.93 12.47
CA ASP A 85 -19.65 17.68 12.46
C ASP A 85 -20.45 18.81 11.79
N GLY A 86 -19.97 20.06 11.92
CA GLY A 86 -20.65 21.23 11.36
C GLY A 86 -20.49 21.33 9.84
N ALA A 87 -19.31 20.99 9.34
CA ALA A 87 -19.03 20.98 7.91
C ALA A 87 -19.82 19.90 7.15
N ALA A 88 -20.00 18.72 7.76
CA ALA A 88 -20.77 17.62 7.18
C ALA A 88 -22.26 17.97 7.04
N GLU A 89 -22.87 18.51 8.09
CA GLU A 89 -24.28 18.95 8.10
C GLU A 89 -24.54 20.04 7.07
N ALA A 90 -23.69 21.08 7.03
CA ALA A 90 -23.82 22.17 6.06
C ALA A 90 -23.75 21.67 4.62
N ARG A 91 -22.88 20.68 4.35
CA ARG A 91 -22.78 20.04 3.03
C ARG A 91 -24.05 19.29 2.66
N TRP A 92 -24.59 18.46 3.55
CA TRP A 92 -25.84 17.73 3.27
C TRP A 92 -27.02 18.67 3.10
N LEU A 93 -27.13 19.69 3.96
CA LEU A 93 -28.17 20.71 3.83
C LEU A 93 -28.08 21.41 2.46
N GLY A 94 -26.87 21.80 2.03
CA GLY A 94 -26.66 22.40 0.71
C GLY A 94 -27.13 21.49 -0.44
N LEU A 95 -26.82 20.18 -0.38
CA LEU A 95 -27.28 19.20 -1.37
C LEU A 95 -28.80 19.02 -1.36
N LEU A 96 -29.42 18.95 -0.18
CA LEU A 96 -30.87 18.80 -0.02
C LEU A 96 -31.62 20.04 -0.51
N LEU A 97 -31.10 21.23 -0.22
CA LEU A 97 -31.66 22.49 -0.72
C LEU A 97 -31.51 22.60 -2.25
N ALA A 98 -30.37 22.17 -2.80
CA ALA A 98 -30.18 22.14 -4.25
C ALA A 98 -31.14 21.16 -4.94
N ALA A 99 -31.42 20.01 -4.32
CA ALA A 99 -32.38 19.03 -4.83
C ALA A 99 -33.85 19.52 -4.71
N ALA A 100 -34.15 20.41 -3.77
CA ALA A 100 -35.50 20.92 -3.50
C ALA A 100 -36.01 21.96 -4.54
N GLY A 101 -35.17 22.43 -5.47
CA GLY A 101 -35.54 23.40 -6.50
C GLY A 101 -35.54 24.87 -6.02
N PRO A 102 -36.09 25.82 -6.80
CA PRO A 102 -35.94 27.25 -6.54
C PRO A 102 -36.53 27.70 -5.20
N PRO A 103 -35.95 28.74 -4.58
CA PRO A 103 -36.36 29.24 -3.27
C PRO A 103 -37.79 29.79 -3.34
N GLY A 104 -38.69 29.23 -2.55
CA GLY A 104 -40.10 29.64 -2.48
C GLY A 104 -41.02 28.67 -1.72
N ALA A 105 -40.62 27.40 -1.59
CA ALA A 105 -41.32 26.42 -0.77
C ALA A 105 -40.72 26.36 0.65
N THR A 106 -41.18 27.24 1.54
CA THR A 106 -40.75 27.30 2.95
C THR A 106 -40.80 25.94 3.65
N GLY A 107 -41.76 25.08 3.30
CA GLY A 107 -41.86 23.71 3.78
C GLY A 107 -40.66 22.82 3.41
N ARG A 108 -40.16 22.90 2.17
CA ARG A 108 -39.02 22.08 1.72
C ARG A 108 -37.70 22.48 2.39
N ALA A 109 -37.52 23.77 2.69
CA ALA A 109 -36.33 24.22 3.40
C ALA A 109 -36.34 23.81 4.88
N ALA A 110 -37.50 23.75 5.52
CA ALA A 110 -37.63 23.21 6.88
C ALA A 110 -37.38 21.69 6.89
N GLU A 111 -37.95 20.97 5.93
CA GLU A 111 -37.73 19.53 5.74
C GLU A 111 -36.26 19.19 5.46
N ALA A 112 -35.58 19.94 4.59
CA ALA A 112 -34.15 19.76 4.32
C ALA A 112 -33.28 19.94 5.57
N ARG A 113 -33.62 20.89 6.45
CA ARG A 113 -32.91 21.08 7.73
C ARG A 113 -33.17 19.92 8.69
N ALA A 114 -34.40 19.42 8.78
CA ALA A 114 -34.72 18.27 9.61
C ALA A 114 -33.94 17.02 9.14
N ILE A 115 -33.94 16.74 7.83
CA ILE A 115 -33.18 15.63 7.25
C ILE A 115 -31.67 15.80 7.50
N ALA A 116 -31.11 17.01 7.33
CA ALA A 116 -29.69 17.24 7.60
C ALA A 116 -29.32 17.01 9.08
N ALA A 117 -30.19 17.40 10.01
CA ALA A 117 -30.02 17.16 11.44
C ALA A 117 -30.09 15.66 11.78
N ASP A 118 -31.04 14.91 11.20
CA ASP A 118 -31.15 13.46 11.37
C ASP A 118 -29.92 12.72 10.83
N LEU A 119 -29.43 13.13 9.65
CA LEU A 119 -28.18 12.60 9.08
C LEU A 119 -26.98 12.86 9.98
N ARG A 120 -26.88 14.06 10.57
CA ARG A 120 -25.83 14.38 11.55
C ARG A 120 -25.93 13.51 12.79
N ALA A 121 -27.12 13.33 13.35
CA ALA A 121 -27.31 12.47 14.53
C ALA A 121 -26.91 11.03 14.23
N ALA A 122 -27.33 10.48 13.09
CA ALA A 122 -26.95 9.13 12.66
C ALA A 122 -25.44 8.99 12.45
N TRP A 123 -24.81 9.97 11.79
CA TRP A 123 -23.37 10.00 11.57
C TRP A 123 -22.57 10.03 12.89
N LEU A 124 -22.98 10.88 13.83
CA LEU A 124 -22.36 10.96 15.16
C LEU A 124 -22.48 9.64 15.94
N ALA A 125 -23.62 8.97 15.83
CA ALA A 125 -23.83 7.67 16.46
C ALA A 125 -22.91 6.59 15.86
N ASP A 126 -22.78 6.54 14.54
CA ASP A 126 -21.88 5.60 13.85
C ASP A 126 -20.41 5.84 14.25
N GLN A 127 -20.01 7.11 14.29
CA GLN A 127 -18.68 7.54 14.73
C GLN A 127 -18.38 7.13 16.18
N ALA A 128 -19.32 7.34 17.09
CA ALA A 128 -19.18 6.92 18.49
C ALA A 128 -19.10 5.39 18.61
N ALA A 129 -19.89 4.65 17.84
CA ALA A 129 -19.83 3.19 17.79
C ALA A 129 -18.49 2.68 17.25
N ALA A 130 -17.98 3.28 16.16
CA ALA A 130 -16.67 2.95 15.60
C ALA A 130 -15.55 3.19 16.63
N ALA A 131 -15.55 4.35 17.30
CA ALA A 131 -14.59 4.67 18.35
C ALA A 131 -14.66 3.69 19.53
N ALA A 132 -15.86 3.31 19.98
CA ALA A 132 -16.05 2.37 21.08
C ALA A 132 -15.54 0.95 20.78
N ARG A 133 -15.46 0.57 19.50
CA ARG A 133 -14.91 -0.73 19.07
C ARG A 133 -13.38 -0.76 19.14
N VAL A 134 -12.71 0.37 18.93
CA VAL A 134 -11.24 0.42 18.93
C VAL A 134 -10.69 0.02 20.30
N GLY A 135 -9.77 -0.94 20.31
CA GLY A 135 -9.18 -1.53 21.52
C GLY A 135 -10.01 -2.65 22.17
N ARG A 136 -11.28 -2.85 21.76
CA ARG A 136 -12.16 -3.92 22.27
C ARG A 136 -12.44 -5.00 21.24
N ALA A 137 -12.82 -4.59 20.03
CA ALA A 137 -13.13 -5.49 18.93
C ALA A 137 -11.86 -6.12 18.37
N ARG A 138 -11.98 -7.38 17.95
CA ARG A 138 -10.89 -8.20 17.38
C ARG A 138 -11.29 -8.83 16.04
N ASP A 139 -12.29 -8.25 15.37
CA ASP A 139 -12.91 -8.79 14.15
C ASP A 139 -11.99 -8.70 12.94
N CYS A 140 -11.05 -7.75 12.95
CA CYS A 140 -10.03 -7.62 11.92
C CYS A 140 -8.76 -8.36 12.37
N PRO A 141 -8.33 -9.42 11.66
CA PRO A 141 -7.21 -10.26 12.10
C PRO A 141 -5.84 -9.60 11.89
N PHE A 142 -5.77 -8.51 11.12
CA PHE A 142 -4.54 -7.73 10.90
C PHE A 142 -4.88 -6.24 10.69
N ASP A 143 -5.01 -5.52 11.79
CA ASP A 143 -5.36 -4.10 11.84
C ASP A 143 -4.11 -3.24 12.02
N LEU A 144 -3.80 -2.40 11.02
CA LEU A 144 -2.68 -1.47 11.10
C LEU A 144 -2.86 -0.43 12.20
N HIS A 145 -4.09 -0.03 12.53
CA HIS A 145 -4.33 0.91 13.63
C HIS A 145 -4.08 0.27 14.99
N ALA A 146 -4.34 -1.04 15.15
CA ALA A 146 -3.98 -1.75 16.37
C ALA A 146 -2.46 -1.88 16.55
N LEU A 147 -1.72 -2.08 15.46
CA LEU A 147 -0.26 -2.24 15.48
C LEU A 147 0.51 -0.93 15.54
N LEU A 148 0.07 0.06 14.76
CA LEU A 148 0.69 1.35 14.50
C LEU A 148 -0.42 2.44 14.53
N PRO A 149 -0.89 2.80 15.74
CA PRO A 149 -2.06 3.64 15.90
C PRO A 149 -1.87 5.03 15.28
N VAL A 150 -2.93 5.51 14.64
CA VAL A 150 -3.02 6.87 14.12
C VAL A 150 -3.13 7.82 15.33
N PRO A 151 -2.23 8.81 15.48
CA PRO A 151 -2.26 9.75 16.60
C PRO A 151 -3.54 10.58 16.61
N ALA A 152 -4.00 10.97 17.81
CA ALA A 152 -5.21 11.77 17.99
C ALA A 152 -5.20 13.09 17.18
N ALA A 153 -4.04 13.74 17.07
CA ALA A 153 -3.88 14.95 16.27
C ALA A 153 -4.11 14.71 14.77
N VAL A 154 -3.77 13.53 14.26
CA VAL A 154 -4.00 13.14 12.86
C VAL A 154 -5.45 12.68 12.67
N LEU A 155 -6.00 11.94 13.64
CA LEU A 155 -7.41 11.55 13.63
C LEU A 155 -8.35 12.77 13.58
N ALA A 156 -7.97 13.88 14.23
CA ALA A 156 -8.70 15.15 14.26
C ALA A 156 -8.85 15.83 12.89
N LEU A 157 -7.95 15.53 11.94
CA LEU A 157 -7.97 16.13 10.61
C LEU A 157 -9.00 15.44 9.69
N GLY A 158 -9.39 14.21 10.00
CA GLY A 158 -10.24 13.38 9.14
C GLY A 158 -9.47 12.67 8.01
N PRO A 159 -10.12 11.74 7.31
CA PRO A 159 -9.47 10.85 6.34
C PRO A 159 -9.05 11.54 5.04
N ASP A 160 -9.75 12.61 4.64
CA ASP A 160 -9.52 13.30 3.36
C ASP A 160 -8.46 14.41 3.45
N ASP A 161 -8.07 14.80 4.67
CA ASP A 161 -7.09 15.85 4.88
C ASP A 161 -5.71 15.44 4.30
N PRO A 162 -5.05 16.32 3.52
CA PRO A 162 -3.74 16.01 2.92
C PRO A 162 -2.65 15.65 3.94
N ALA A 163 -2.65 16.27 5.13
CA ALA A 163 -1.69 15.97 6.18
C ALA A 163 -2.00 14.62 6.85
N ALA A 164 -3.28 14.25 7.00
CA ALA A 164 -3.66 12.91 7.42
C ALA A 164 -3.20 11.84 6.41
N ARG A 165 -3.48 12.05 5.12
CA ARG A 165 -3.03 11.13 4.05
C ARG A 165 -1.51 11.01 3.98
N ARG A 166 -0.79 12.11 4.16
CA ARG A 166 0.68 12.11 4.23
C ARG A 166 1.18 11.30 5.43
N TRP A 167 0.58 11.46 6.61
CA TRP A 167 0.96 10.66 7.78
C TRP A 167 0.76 9.15 7.54
N LEU A 168 -0.37 8.76 6.96
CA LEU A 168 -0.65 7.35 6.62
C LEU A 168 0.36 6.83 5.61
N TRP A 169 0.69 7.63 4.60
CA TRP A 169 1.73 7.29 3.63
C TRP A 169 3.10 7.08 4.29
N GLU A 170 3.55 8.00 5.13
CA GLU A 170 4.86 7.92 5.79
C GLU A 170 4.95 6.81 6.85
N THR A 171 3.83 6.51 7.52
CA THR A 171 3.80 5.53 8.61
C THR A 171 3.44 4.13 8.14
N TRP A 172 2.42 4.02 7.27
CA TRP A 172 1.91 2.75 6.78
C TRP A 172 2.39 2.41 5.38
N GLY A 173 2.69 3.39 4.54
CA GLY A 173 3.06 3.18 3.13
C GLY A 173 1.86 3.06 2.21
N THR A 174 0.67 3.42 2.68
CA THR A 174 -0.57 3.47 1.89
C THR A 174 -1.41 4.64 2.40
N PRO A 175 -2.07 5.41 1.51
CA PRO A 175 -2.84 6.61 1.90
C PRO A 175 -4.21 6.28 2.49
N TRP A 176 -4.62 5.01 2.51
CA TRP A 176 -5.89 4.55 3.06
C TRP A 176 -5.70 3.32 3.97
N PRO A 177 -6.62 3.08 4.93
CA PRO A 177 -6.61 1.84 5.71
C PRO A 177 -6.76 0.59 4.84
N LEU A 178 -6.20 -0.53 5.30
CA LEU A 178 -6.33 -1.81 4.61
C LEU A 178 -7.80 -2.24 4.53
N ARG A 179 -8.17 -2.86 3.40
CA ARG A 179 -9.52 -3.38 3.17
C ARG A 179 -9.52 -4.89 3.01
N ARG A 180 -10.68 -5.50 3.28
CA ARG A 180 -10.94 -6.95 3.12
C ARG A 180 -9.85 -7.81 3.78
N VAL A 181 -9.41 -7.41 4.97
CA VAL A 181 -8.38 -8.13 5.72
C VAL A 181 -8.94 -9.46 6.20
N ARG A 182 -8.25 -10.55 5.88
CA ARG A 182 -8.62 -11.93 6.24
C ARG A 182 -7.39 -12.74 6.60
N LEU A 183 -7.53 -13.67 7.53
CA LEU A 183 -6.56 -14.74 7.76
C LEU A 183 -6.86 -15.86 6.75
N LEU A 184 -5.88 -16.20 5.91
CA LEU A 184 -6.01 -17.20 4.85
C LEU A 184 -5.48 -18.56 5.29
N GLU A 185 -4.35 -18.59 6.00
CA GLU A 185 -3.74 -19.82 6.49
C GLU A 185 -3.15 -19.60 7.88
N GLN A 186 -3.24 -20.64 8.72
CA GLN A 186 -2.57 -20.72 10.00
C GLN A 186 -2.01 -22.14 10.16
N ARG A 187 -0.72 -22.25 10.46
CA ARG A 187 -0.03 -23.52 10.72
C ARG A 187 0.86 -23.38 11.94
N GLN A 188 0.95 -24.44 12.74
CA GLN A 188 1.86 -24.53 13.86
C GLN A 188 2.47 -25.93 13.88
N GLU A 189 3.78 -25.99 14.07
CA GLU A 189 4.55 -27.23 14.13
C GLU A 189 5.60 -27.10 15.23
N GLY A 190 5.38 -27.80 16.35
CA GLY A 190 6.20 -27.63 17.55
C GLY A 190 6.21 -26.17 18.02
N ASP A 191 7.41 -25.60 18.11
CA ASP A 191 7.64 -24.20 18.51
C ASP A 191 7.72 -23.23 17.32
N ALA A 192 7.41 -23.67 16.10
CA ALA A 192 7.31 -22.80 14.93
C ALA A 192 5.85 -22.57 14.54
N ALA A 193 5.51 -21.36 14.13
CA ALA A 193 4.20 -21.05 13.57
C ALA A 193 4.30 -20.17 12.31
N MET A 194 3.25 -20.23 11.51
CA MET A 194 3.08 -19.45 10.30
C MET A 194 1.64 -18.96 10.17
N LEU A 195 1.47 -17.68 9.85
CA LEU A 195 0.21 -17.06 9.47
C LEU A 195 0.32 -16.48 8.07
N VAL A 196 -0.76 -16.54 7.31
CA VAL A 196 -0.87 -15.88 6.01
C VAL A 196 -2.12 -15.01 6.01
N TYR A 197 -1.92 -13.71 5.84
CA TYR A 197 -3.00 -12.74 5.71
C TYR A 197 -3.22 -12.35 4.26
N GLY A 198 -4.48 -12.13 3.89
CA GLY A 198 -4.90 -11.50 2.65
C GLY A 198 -5.54 -10.15 2.93
N PHE A 199 -5.20 -9.13 2.15
CA PHE A 199 -5.82 -7.81 2.25
C PHE A 199 -5.65 -7.03 0.95
N VAL A 200 -6.33 -5.89 0.87
CA VAL A 200 -6.22 -4.96 -0.25
C VAL A 200 -5.72 -3.61 0.29
N SER A 201 -4.73 -3.02 -0.39
CA SER A 201 -4.18 -1.69 -0.06
C SER A 201 -4.33 -0.73 -1.22
N ALA A 202 -4.42 0.56 -0.90
CA ALA A 202 -4.54 1.63 -1.89
C ALA A 202 -3.16 1.99 -2.46
N ASP A 203 -3.04 1.98 -3.78
CA ASP A 203 -1.92 2.35 -4.66
C ASP A 203 -0.63 1.53 -4.48
N TRP A 204 -0.32 1.15 -3.24
CA TRP A 204 0.94 0.55 -2.85
C TRP A 204 0.77 -0.45 -1.73
N SER A 205 1.68 -1.41 -1.67
CA SER A 205 1.87 -2.28 -0.52
C SER A 205 2.26 -1.47 0.73
N PRO A 206 1.80 -1.85 1.94
CA PRO A 206 2.08 -1.11 3.18
C PRO A 206 3.51 -1.35 3.71
N TRP A 207 4.51 -1.04 2.88
CA TRP A 207 5.91 -1.40 3.15
C TRP A 207 6.48 -0.67 4.37
N GLN A 208 6.10 0.59 4.60
CA GLN A 208 6.55 1.33 5.79
C GLN A 208 6.05 0.69 7.08
N ALA A 209 4.79 0.22 7.10
CA ALA A 209 4.28 -0.54 8.24
C ALA A 209 5.12 -1.82 8.46
N LEU A 210 5.42 -2.55 7.38
CA LEU A 210 6.21 -3.79 7.50
C LEU A 210 7.64 -3.57 7.97
N LEU A 211 8.30 -2.49 7.55
CA LEU A 211 9.63 -2.13 8.06
C LEU A 211 9.60 -1.88 9.57
N ARG A 212 8.62 -1.13 10.04
CA ARG A 212 8.43 -0.85 11.49
C ARG A 212 8.10 -2.12 12.27
N LEU A 213 7.26 -2.99 11.70
CA LEU A 213 6.92 -4.27 12.31
C LEU A 213 8.13 -5.20 12.40
N ARG A 214 8.98 -5.27 11.37
CA ARG A 214 10.23 -6.04 11.43
C ARG A 214 11.17 -5.53 12.52
N ALA A 215 11.26 -4.21 12.71
CA ALA A 215 12.04 -3.63 13.79
C ALA A 215 11.47 -3.95 15.18
N ARG A 216 10.13 -3.93 15.34
CA ARG A 216 9.44 -4.25 16.60
C ARG A 216 9.40 -5.75 16.92
N TRP A 217 9.42 -6.59 15.90
CA TRP A 217 9.32 -8.05 16.00
C TRP A 217 10.48 -8.74 15.27
N PRO A 218 11.74 -8.55 15.73
CA PRO A 218 12.92 -9.02 15.00
C PRO A 218 13.04 -10.54 14.90
N ALA A 219 12.37 -11.28 15.79
CA ALA A 219 12.30 -12.75 15.76
C ALA A 219 11.32 -13.28 14.69
N LEU A 220 10.54 -12.42 14.04
CA LEU A 220 9.56 -12.80 13.03
C LEU A 220 10.07 -12.47 11.63
N ARG A 221 9.79 -13.36 10.68
CA ARG A 221 9.98 -13.14 9.26
C ARG A 221 8.65 -12.72 8.63
N LEU A 222 8.61 -11.49 8.11
CA LEU A 222 7.46 -10.93 7.41
C LEU A 222 7.76 -10.87 5.91
N GLU A 223 7.00 -11.57 5.09
CA GLU A 223 7.12 -11.60 3.63
C GLU A 223 5.84 -11.13 2.96
N LEU A 224 5.94 -10.06 2.17
CA LEU A 224 4.80 -9.52 1.43
C LEU A 224 4.92 -9.87 -0.04
N ARG A 225 3.84 -10.37 -0.62
CA ARG A 225 3.68 -10.56 -2.06
C ARG A 225 2.44 -9.80 -2.54
N PRO A 226 2.60 -8.73 -3.32
CA PRO A 226 1.47 -8.14 -4.04
C PRO A 226 0.98 -9.12 -5.10
N SER A 227 -0.34 -9.20 -5.28
CA SER A 227 -0.99 -9.86 -6.39
C SER A 227 -1.49 -8.79 -7.35
N TYR A 228 -0.73 -8.58 -8.43
CA TYR A 228 -1.20 -7.79 -9.56
C TYR A 228 -2.02 -8.74 -10.44
N GLY A 229 -3.33 -8.45 -10.53
CA GLY A 229 -4.26 -9.14 -11.43
C GLY A 229 -4.33 -8.43 -12.76
#